data_AF-A0A8S4S6U5-F1
#
_entry.id   AF-A0A8S4S6U5-F1
#
_cell.length_a   1.000
_cell.length_b   1.000
_cell.length_c   1.000
_cell.angle_alpha   90.00
_cell.angle_beta   90.00
_cell.angle_gamma   90.00
#
_symmetry.space_group_name_H-M   'P 1'
#
loop_
_entity.id
_entity.type
_entity.pdbx_description
1 polymer ?
#
loop_
_entity_poly.entity_id
_entity_poly.type
_entity_poly.pdbx_seq_one_letter_code
_entity_poly.pdbx_strand_id
1 'polypeptide(L)'
;MRMTTDSPWFMRNVDLHRDRDLPTIAQYMKSLSKTYFENAVRHPNPLVVEASTYTPVPDVELKRRRPKHVLDDPDDKITTDNVSQQHTHTQHTQRLRRRRRGPRFLTSSGRGSLPRSRGRSD
;
A
#
# COMPACT_ATOMS: atom_id res chain seq x y z
N MET A 1 -6.20 -1.28 -22.15
CA MET A 1 -6.57 0.04 -22.72
C MET A 1 -6.01 0.18 -24.12
N ARG A 2 -4.74 0.57 -24.33
CA ARG A 2 -4.22 0.82 -25.69
C ARG A 2 -4.25 -0.40 -26.61
N MET A 3 -3.71 -1.55 -26.18
CA MET A 3 -3.76 -2.80 -26.97
C MET A 3 -5.20 -3.28 -27.22
N THR A 4 -6.08 -3.07 -26.24
CA THR A 4 -7.50 -3.46 -26.32
C THR A 4 -8.28 -2.60 -27.33
N THR A 5 -7.86 -1.35 -27.50
CA THR A 5 -8.56 -0.33 -28.32
C THR A 5 -7.79 -0.06 -29.62
N ASP A 6 -6.78 -0.86 -29.92
CA ASP A 6 -5.82 -0.68 -31.02
C ASP A 6 -5.35 0.78 -31.18
N SER A 7 -5.03 1.43 -30.06
CA SER A 7 -4.77 2.86 -30.02
C SER A 7 -3.27 3.19 -30.08
N PRO A 8 -2.86 4.22 -30.84
CA PRO A 8 -1.47 4.68 -30.89
C PRO A 8 -0.91 5.03 -29.50
N TRP A 9 0.39 4.84 -29.33
CA TRP A 9 1.09 5.03 -28.04
C TRP A 9 1.10 6.48 -27.53
N PHE A 10 0.87 7.47 -28.39
CA PHE A 10 0.84 8.88 -28.01
C PHE A 10 -0.54 9.36 -27.54
N MET A 11 -1.61 8.58 -27.77
CA MET A 11 -2.94 8.93 -27.26
C MET A 11 -2.99 8.83 -25.74
N ARG A 12 -3.51 9.86 -25.08
CA ARG A 12 -3.63 9.87 -23.61
C ARG A 12 -4.80 9.01 -23.19
N ASN A 13 -4.67 8.37 -22.02
CA ASN A 13 -5.73 7.51 -21.49
C ASN A 13 -7.05 8.28 -21.26
N VAL A 14 -6.99 9.57 -20.94
CA VAL A 14 -8.18 10.42 -20.77
C VAL A 14 -8.98 10.58 -22.06
N ASP A 15 -8.29 10.73 -23.19
CA ASP A 15 -8.95 10.86 -24.50
C ASP A 15 -9.60 9.51 -24.86
N LEU A 16 -8.91 8.38 -24.62
CA LEU A 16 -9.48 7.05 -24.81
C LEU A 16 -10.71 6.76 -23.93
N HIS A 17 -10.72 7.25 -22.68
CA HIS A 17 -11.89 7.10 -21.81
C HIS A 17 -13.10 7.88 -22.33
N ARG A 18 -12.88 9.05 -22.96
CA ARG A 18 -13.95 9.89 -23.52
C ARG A 18 -14.42 9.40 -24.88
N ASP A 19 -13.48 9.13 -25.80
CA ASP A 19 -13.78 8.80 -27.19
C ASP A 19 -14.44 7.43 -27.34
N ARG A 20 -14.19 6.52 -26.39
CA ARG A 20 -14.70 5.15 -26.39
C ARG A 20 -15.64 4.85 -25.21
N ASP A 21 -16.05 5.88 -24.47
CA ASP A 21 -16.89 5.77 -23.26
C ASP A 21 -16.43 4.67 -22.28
N LEU A 22 -15.12 4.45 -22.18
CA LEU A 22 -14.57 3.37 -21.37
C LEU A 22 -14.60 3.76 -19.90
N PRO A 23 -15.17 2.93 -19.01
CA PRO A 23 -15.13 3.20 -17.58
C PRO A 23 -13.69 3.22 -17.08
N THR A 24 -13.41 4.07 -16.10
CA THR A 24 -12.12 4.02 -15.41
C THR A 24 -12.02 2.70 -14.64
N ILE A 25 -10.81 2.16 -14.46
CA ILE A 25 -10.58 0.91 -13.69
C ILE A 25 -11.28 0.97 -12.32
N ALA A 26 -11.26 2.13 -11.65
CA ALA A 26 -11.95 2.33 -10.38
C ALA A 26 -13.48 2.18 -10.48
N GLN A 27 -14.11 2.73 -11.52
CA GLN A 27 -15.54 2.61 -11.76
C GLN A 27 -15.91 1.16 -12.09
N TYR A 28 -15.14 0.53 -12.98
CA TYR A 28 -15.32 -0.86 -13.35
C TYR A 28 -15.18 -1.80 -12.15
N MET A 29 -14.13 -1.64 -11.34
CA MET A 29 -13.93 -2.42 -10.13
C MET A 29 -15.04 -2.19 -9.11
N LYS A 30 -15.56 -0.95 -9.01
CA LYS A 30 -16.68 -0.63 -8.11
C LYS A 30 -17.99 -1.29 -8.56
N SER A 31 -18.31 -1.26 -9.86
CA SER A 31 -19.50 -1.95 -10.36
C SER A 31 -19.36 -3.46 -10.26
N LEU A 32 -18.17 -3.98 -10.59
CA LEU A 32 -17.88 -5.42 -10.54
C LEU A 32 -17.95 -5.94 -9.10
N SER A 33 -17.32 -5.24 -8.15
CA SER A 33 -17.37 -5.63 -6.74
C SER A 33 -18.80 -5.63 -6.21
N LYS A 34 -19.60 -4.60 -6.54
CA LYS A 34 -21.02 -4.55 -6.18
C LYS A 34 -21.77 -5.79 -6.68
N THR A 35 -21.67 -6.09 -7.99
CA THR A 35 -22.34 -7.27 -8.56
C THR A 35 -21.83 -8.57 -7.97
N TYR A 36 -20.54 -8.65 -7.66
CA TYR A 36 -19.93 -9.83 -7.05
C TYR A 36 -20.49 -10.10 -5.65
N PHE A 37 -20.56 -9.07 -4.80
CA PHE A 37 -21.11 -9.20 -3.44
C PHE A 37 -22.63 -9.43 -3.45
N GLU A 38 -23.38 -8.80 -4.35
CA GLU A 38 -24.82 -9.08 -4.53
C GLU A 38 -25.07 -10.55 -4.91
N ASN A 39 -24.22 -11.10 -5.78
CA ASN A 39 -24.30 -12.51 -6.19
C ASN A 39 -23.87 -13.47 -5.08
N ALA A 40 -22.88 -13.08 -4.26
CA ALA A 40 -22.40 -13.91 -3.15
C ALA A 40 -23.52 -14.22 -2.13
N VAL A 41 -24.44 -13.28 -1.90
CA VAL A 41 -25.59 -13.48 -1.00
C VAL A 41 -26.58 -14.52 -1.54
N ARG A 42 -26.70 -14.64 -2.86
CA ARG A 42 -27.65 -15.56 -3.53
C ARG A 42 -26.99 -16.85 -4.02
N HIS A 43 -25.75 -17.10 -3.60
CA HIS A 43 -24.96 -18.19 -4.13
C HIS A 43 -25.47 -19.56 -3.64
N PRO A 44 -25.49 -20.61 -4.49
CA PRO A 44 -25.96 -21.95 -4.08
C PRO A 44 -25.10 -22.60 -3.00
N ASN A 45 -23.84 -22.20 -2.87
CA ASN A 45 -22.93 -22.70 -1.83
C ASN A 45 -23.12 -21.93 -0.51
N PRO A 46 -23.53 -22.59 0.59
CA PRO A 46 -23.76 -21.94 1.87
C PRO A 46 -22.49 -21.31 2.48
N LEU A 47 -21.30 -21.88 2.21
CA LEU A 47 -20.03 -21.34 2.72
C LEU A 47 -19.75 -19.94 2.15
N VAL A 48 -20.16 -19.69 0.90
CA VAL A 48 -20.00 -18.38 0.25
C VAL A 48 -20.97 -17.37 0.83
N VAL A 49 -22.21 -17.80 1.11
CA VAL A 49 -23.23 -16.96 1.75
C VAL A 49 -22.80 -16.59 3.17
N GLU A 50 -22.28 -17.54 3.94
CA GLU A 50 -21.74 -17.29 5.28
C GLU A 50 -20.61 -16.26 5.23
N ALA A 51 -19.63 -16.46 4.33
CA ALA A 51 -18.52 -15.53 4.15
C ALA A 51 -18.96 -14.12 3.68
N SER A 52 -20.13 -13.98 3.05
CA SER A 52 -20.65 -12.66 2.64
C SER A 52 -21.04 -11.76 3.82
N THR A 53 -21.29 -12.34 5.00
CA THR A 53 -21.61 -11.60 6.23
C THR A 53 -20.37 -11.12 7.01
N TYR A 54 -19.19 -11.17 6.38
CA TYR A 54 -17.93 -10.78 7.01
C TYR A 54 -17.95 -9.31 7.50
N THR A 55 -17.80 -9.13 8.81
CA THR A 55 -17.54 -7.83 9.41
C THR A 55 -16.02 -7.62 9.50
N PRO A 56 -15.45 -6.62 8.80
CA PRO A 56 -14.02 -6.36 8.89
C PRO A 56 -13.64 -5.94 10.30
N VAL A 57 -12.58 -6.55 10.84
CA VAL A 57 -11.96 -6.12 12.09
C VAL A 57 -11.50 -4.67 11.91
N PRO A 58 -11.82 -3.74 12.84
CA PRO A 58 -11.46 -2.34 12.68
C PRO A 58 -9.94 -2.18 12.56
N ASP A 59 -9.52 -1.33 11.64
CA ASP A 59 -8.13 -1.12 11.19
C ASP A 59 -7.14 -0.76 12.33
N VAL A 60 -7.66 -0.34 13.49
CA VAL A 60 -6.87 -0.05 14.70
C VAL A 60 -6.27 -1.31 15.33
N GLU A 61 -6.92 -2.47 15.20
CA GLU A 61 -6.46 -3.72 15.83
C GLU A 61 -5.36 -4.42 15.00
N LEU A 62 -5.41 -4.27 13.68
CA LEU A 62 -4.52 -4.98 12.73
C LEU A 62 -3.21 -4.23 12.46
N LYS A 63 -3.15 -2.91 12.71
CA LYS A 63 -1.95 -2.07 12.49
C LYS A 63 -0.89 -2.20 13.58
N ARG A 64 -0.69 -3.40 14.13
CA ARG A 64 0.45 -3.67 15.02
C ARG A 64 1.70 -3.88 14.16
N ARG A 65 2.70 -3.04 14.37
CA ARG A 65 4.02 -3.24 13.78
C ARG A 65 4.55 -4.59 14.26
N ARG A 66 5.00 -5.45 13.33
CA ARG A 66 5.66 -6.71 13.69
C ARG A 66 6.78 -6.42 14.69
N PRO A 67 6.86 -7.15 15.82
CA PRO A 67 7.97 -7.03 16.76
C PRO A 67 9.29 -7.11 16.00
N LYS A 68 10.22 -6.21 16.31
CA LYS A 68 11.58 -6.29 15.77
C LYS A 68 12.30 -7.34 16.60
N HIS A 69 12.36 -8.55 16.04
CA HIS A 69 13.16 -9.72 16.43
C HIS A 69 14.21 -9.48 17.53
N VAL A 70 13.85 -9.81 18.77
CA VAL A 70 14.75 -10.53 19.67
C VAL A 70 14.29 -11.98 19.55
N LEU A 71 15.17 -12.87 19.10
CA LEU A 71 14.90 -14.31 19.06
C LEU A 71 15.26 -14.82 20.44
N ASP A 72 14.25 -14.84 21.31
CA ASP A 72 14.38 -15.40 22.66
C ASP A 72 14.16 -16.92 22.65
N ASP A 73 13.70 -17.46 21.52
CA ASP A 73 13.46 -18.89 21.33
C ASP A 73 14.77 -19.63 21.05
N PRO A 74 15.02 -20.80 21.67
CA PRO A 74 16.14 -21.65 21.33
C PRO A 74 16.01 -22.20 19.90
N ASP A 75 17.14 -22.61 19.30
CA ASP A 75 17.12 -23.18 17.96
C ASP A 75 16.33 -24.50 17.92
N ASP A 76 15.19 -24.49 17.25
CA ASP A 76 14.38 -25.70 17.01
C ASP A 76 15.00 -26.58 15.92
N LYS A 77 14.70 -27.89 15.96
CA LYS A 77 15.21 -28.88 14.99
C LYS A 77 15.00 -28.50 13.52
N ILE A 78 13.87 -27.85 13.23
CA ILE A 78 13.53 -27.37 11.87
C ILE A 78 14.46 -26.22 11.44
N THR A 79 14.93 -25.41 12.39
CA THR A 79 15.86 -24.30 12.15
C THR A 79 17.29 -24.82 12.00
N THR A 80 17.73 -25.75 12.86
CA THR A 80 19.10 -26.28 12.86
C THR A 80 19.47 -27.00 11.55
N ASP A 81 18.54 -27.75 10.98
CA ASP A 81 18.75 -28.50 9.74
C ASP A 81 19.00 -27.57 8.52
N ASN A 82 18.57 -26.31 8.62
CA ASN A 82 18.71 -25.29 7.57
C ASN A 82 20.00 -24.44 7.70
N VAL A 83 20.66 -24.41 8.86
CA VAL A 83 21.83 -23.55 9.10
C VAL A 83 23.03 -24.00 8.26
N SER A 84 23.24 -25.30 8.04
CA SER A 84 24.34 -25.81 7.22
C SER A 84 24.34 -25.30 5.77
N GLN A 85 23.21 -24.79 5.26
CA GLN A 85 23.10 -24.26 3.89
C GLN A 85 23.31 -22.73 3.77
N GLN A 86 23.28 -21.96 4.88
CA GLN A 86 23.14 -20.50 4.82
C GLN A 86 24.45 -19.70 4.90
N HIS A 87 25.61 -20.34 5.14
CA HIS A 87 26.89 -19.64 5.35
C HIS A 87 27.45 -18.91 4.11
N THR A 88 26.83 -18.99 2.93
CA THR A 88 27.37 -18.46 1.66
C THR A 88 26.67 -17.22 1.09
N HIS A 89 25.54 -16.73 1.66
CA HIS A 89 24.72 -15.71 0.97
C HIS A 89 24.78 -14.27 1.53
N THR A 90 25.48 -14.03 2.65
CA THR A 90 25.33 -12.77 3.43
C THR A 90 26.08 -11.56 2.86
N GLN A 91 26.88 -11.70 1.79
CA GLN A 91 27.67 -10.57 1.27
C GLN A 91 26.95 -9.69 0.23
N HIS A 92 25.94 -10.21 -0.49
CA HIS A 92 25.37 -9.48 -1.64
C HIS A 92 24.31 -8.42 -1.26
N THR A 93 23.65 -8.52 -0.10
CA THR A 93 22.48 -7.69 0.24
C THR A 93 22.80 -6.37 0.95
N GLN A 94 24.04 -6.16 1.41
CA GLN A 94 24.43 -4.93 2.12
C GLN A 94 24.44 -3.69 1.21
N ARG A 95 24.63 -3.86 -0.10
CA ARG A 95 24.82 -2.75 -1.05
C ARG A 95 23.53 -2.03 -1.44
N LEU A 96 22.36 -2.68 -1.38
CA LEU A 96 21.08 -2.06 -1.76
C LEU A 96 20.44 -1.22 -0.63
N ARG A 97 20.83 -1.41 0.63
CA ARG A 97 20.21 -0.70 1.77
C ARG A 97 20.70 0.74 1.96
N ARG A 98 21.83 1.12 1.37
CA ARG A 98 22.37 2.49 1.51
C ARG A 98 21.71 3.54 0.60
N ARG A 99 20.93 3.13 -0.41
CA ARG A 99 20.32 4.08 -1.38
C ARG A 99 18.93 4.62 -1.00
N ARG A 100 18.32 4.17 0.10
CA ARG A 100 16.96 4.63 0.53
C ARG A 100 16.97 5.52 1.78
N ARG A 101 18.00 6.32 1.97
CA ARG A 101 17.97 7.46 2.91
C ARG A 101 18.28 8.75 2.16
N GLY A 102 17.29 9.22 1.39
CA GLY A 102 17.25 10.63 0.97
C GLY A 102 16.92 11.51 2.19
N PRO A 103 17.33 12.78 2.20
CA PRO A 103 17.15 13.67 3.34
C PRO A 103 15.64 13.93 3.57
N ARG A 104 15.19 13.69 4.81
CA ARG A 104 13.91 14.22 5.28
C ARG A 104 14.12 15.70 5.56
N PHE A 105 13.62 16.57 4.69
CA PHE A 105 13.47 17.98 5.00
C PHE A 105 12.51 18.10 6.19
N LEU A 106 13.05 18.42 7.35
CA LEU A 106 12.28 18.89 8.51
C LEU A 106 11.91 20.34 8.22
N THR A 107 10.71 20.59 7.72
CA THR A 107 10.17 21.96 7.75
C THR A 107 9.66 22.21 9.16
N SER A 108 10.45 22.92 9.96
CA SER A 108 10.00 23.53 11.21
C SER A 108 9.00 24.66 10.88
N SER A 109 7.72 24.32 10.68
CA SER A 109 6.66 25.31 10.67
C SER A 109 6.28 25.62 12.12
N GLY A 110 6.88 26.68 12.68
CA GLY A 110 6.66 27.07 14.07
C GLY A 110 6.98 28.54 14.33
N ARG A 111 6.06 29.41 13.90
CA ARG A 111 5.80 30.77 14.43
C ARG A 111 6.98 31.76 14.46
N GLY A 112 7.06 32.55 13.39
CA GLY A 112 7.64 33.89 13.48
C GLY A 112 6.72 34.79 14.32
N SER A 113 7.19 35.16 15.51
CA SER A 113 6.61 36.21 16.33
C SER A 113 7.37 37.50 16.05
N LEU A 114 6.78 38.41 15.27
CA LEU A 114 7.22 39.80 15.13
C LEU A 114 6.67 40.60 16.32
N PRO A 115 7.49 41.25 17.16
CA PRO A 115 6.99 42.31 18.02
C PRO A 115 6.89 43.61 17.22
N ARG A 116 5.65 44.08 17.11
CA ARG A 116 5.29 45.41 16.64
C ARG A 116 5.49 46.37 17.83
N SER A 117 6.47 47.27 17.77
CA SER A 117 6.48 48.46 18.64
C SER A 117 6.60 49.72 17.77
N ARG A 118 5.67 50.63 18.05
CA ARG A 118 5.56 51.98 17.48
C ARG A 118 6.56 52.87 18.20
N GLY A 119 7.25 53.73 17.45
CA GLY A 119 8.08 54.81 17.99
C GLY A 119 8.11 55.94 16.97
N ARG A 120 7.50 57.07 17.33
CA ARG A 120 7.32 58.30 16.58
C ARG A 120 8.17 59.35 17.27
N SER A 121 9.09 60.01 16.57
CA SER A 121 9.63 61.34 16.96
C SER A 121 10.70 61.80 15.96
N ASP A 122 10.37 62.92 15.33
CA ASP A 122 11.17 64.01 14.71
C ASP A 122 12.21 63.71 13.62
#